data_AF-N8YRS3-F1
#
_entry.id   AF-N8YRS3-F1
#
_cell.length_a   1.000
_cell.length_b   1.000
_cell.length_c   1.000
_cell.angle_alpha   90.00
_cell.angle_beta   90.00
_cell.angle_gamma   90.00
#
_symmetry.space_group_name_H-M   'P 1'
#
loop_
_entity.id
_entity.type
_entity.pdbx_description
1 polymer ?
#
loop_
_entity_poly.entity_id
_entity_poly.type
_entity_poly.pdbx_seq_one_letter_code
_entity_poly.pdbx_strand_id
1 'polypeptide(L)'
;MSELTTIVAKFFDSSGKYIINLDVKSRYLGSSKDNTRKTDNKGFFVFQASRSRTIEILAKPPNQQRYIIFKTINSSIESSENNPVVVLLPKTIDDYKKVNNSLSKGIVSTLFKVVDSNGRIMVNFPIQSRPKGKNNSPDKYTNNQGIVEVLSSSNRDIEILVLNSRDQFELKFSGNSGNGTKQPILIRLNEKYSSFKGTTLIKVLDKSGQHYAVDDVDVEMIFDNNQKKNLKIKKGQLKLSNWVGQKIKLTIFKPDGNPLDSVDFMVRRVKEEFIDLQLNVDVLNGRTALNEPNISRRIEDSISGEIISLSFFKEVYGAKKLFWRNEMNGRPTKDTTPEQFLPVLNKVLLKYNMTEKLILCHFLAQIYHECDHFNTLIEYASGKDYDISNFPQSVCEV
;
A
#
# COMPACT_ATOMS: atom_id res chain seq x y z
N MET A 1 -54.62 37.35 -12.90
CA MET A 1 -54.46 35.89 -13.08
C MET A 1 -53.04 35.62 -13.56
N SER A 2 -52.28 34.74 -12.91
CA SER A 2 -50.96 34.36 -13.43
C SER A 2 -51.14 33.57 -14.73
N GLU A 3 -50.42 33.93 -15.79
CA GLU A 3 -50.40 33.12 -17.02
C GLU A 3 -49.85 31.73 -16.70
N LEU A 4 -50.72 30.72 -16.84
CA LEU A 4 -50.35 29.32 -16.72
C LEU A 4 -49.94 28.80 -18.10
N THR A 5 -48.86 28.04 -18.13
CA THR A 5 -48.42 27.27 -19.29
C THR A 5 -48.63 25.78 -19.02
N THR A 6 -49.03 25.05 -20.07
CA THR A 6 -49.21 23.60 -20.03
C THR A 6 -47.89 22.94 -20.37
N ILE A 7 -47.43 22.03 -19.53
CA ILE A 7 -46.21 21.26 -19.72
C ILE A 7 -46.59 19.80 -20.01
N VAL A 8 -46.04 19.25 -21.08
CA VAL A 8 -46.21 17.85 -21.50
C VAL A 8 -44.88 17.14 -21.31
N ALA A 9 -44.80 16.25 -20.32
CA ALA A 9 -43.64 15.38 -20.11
C ALA A 9 -43.96 13.95 -20.54
N LYS A 10 -42.96 13.23 -21.04
CA LYS A 10 -43.10 11.82 -21.43
C LYS A 10 -42.03 10.97 -20.76
N PHE A 11 -42.45 9.90 -20.10
CA PHE A 11 -41.58 9.04 -19.32
C PHE A 11 -41.18 7.80 -20.11
N PHE A 12 -39.89 7.48 -20.07
CA PHE A 12 -39.29 6.31 -20.69
C PHE A 12 -38.45 5.56 -19.67
N ASP A 13 -38.41 4.24 -19.81
CA ASP A 13 -37.50 3.40 -19.04
C ASP A 13 -36.14 3.26 -19.74
N SER A 14 -35.19 2.57 -19.10
CA SER A 14 -33.84 2.41 -19.66
C SER A 14 -33.78 1.59 -20.95
N SER A 15 -34.85 0.90 -21.33
CA SER A 15 -34.95 0.20 -22.62
C SER A 15 -35.42 1.10 -23.76
N GLY A 16 -35.82 2.34 -23.46
CA GLY A 16 -36.42 3.28 -24.41
C GLY A 16 -37.93 3.09 -24.59
N LYS A 17 -38.58 2.22 -23.80
CA LYS A 17 -40.04 2.05 -23.82
C LYS A 17 -40.71 3.11 -22.96
N TYR A 18 -41.80 3.71 -23.48
CA TYR A 18 -42.58 4.67 -22.68
C TYR A 18 -43.34 3.96 -21.56
N ILE A 19 -43.53 4.65 -20.43
CA ILE A 19 -44.06 4.05 -19.21
C ILE A 19 -45.50 4.50 -18.97
N ILE A 20 -46.42 3.55 -18.95
CA ILE A 20 -47.84 3.76 -18.65
C ILE A 20 -48.13 3.60 -17.15
N ASN A 21 -49.12 4.32 -16.63
CA ASN A 21 -49.64 4.17 -15.26
C ASN A 21 -48.58 4.34 -14.14
N LEU A 22 -47.53 5.14 -14.38
CA LEU A 22 -46.48 5.45 -13.42
C LEU A 22 -46.92 6.59 -12.50
N ASP A 23 -46.78 6.42 -11.19
CA ASP A 23 -47.01 7.49 -10.21
C ASP A 23 -45.97 8.61 -10.43
N VAL A 24 -46.44 9.80 -10.79
CA VAL A 24 -45.60 10.96 -11.13
C VAL A 24 -46.13 12.21 -10.46
N LYS A 25 -45.22 13.17 -10.22
CA LYS A 25 -45.62 14.49 -9.76
C LYS A 25 -44.71 15.59 -10.24
N SER A 26 -45.23 16.81 -10.30
CA SER A 26 -44.44 18.01 -10.46
C SER A 26 -44.60 18.92 -9.25
N ARG A 27 -43.55 19.66 -8.91
CA ARG A 27 -43.62 20.74 -7.91
C ARG A 27 -42.63 21.84 -8.24
N TYR A 28 -42.90 23.05 -7.77
CA TYR A 28 -41.88 24.10 -7.82
C TYR A 28 -40.73 23.73 -6.89
N LEU A 29 -39.51 24.11 -7.27
CA LEU A 29 -38.32 23.97 -6.42
C LEU A 29 -38.58 24.59 -5.04
N GLY A 30 -38.40 23.79 -3.98
CA GLY A 30 -38.62 24.21 -2.59
C GLY A 30 -40.08 24.30 -2.14
N SER A 31 -41.06 23.94 -2.98
CA SER A 31 -42.49 23.95 -2.62
C SER A 31 -42.97 22.60 -2.08
N SER A 32 -43.91 22.65 -1.14
CA SER A 32 -44.65 21.48 -0.66
C SER A 32 -45.89 21.17 -1.51
N LYS A 33 -46.36 22.11 -2.34
CA LYS A 33 -47.50 21.89 -3.24
C LYS A 33 -47.03 21.12 -4.48
N ASP A 34 -47.74 20.04 -4.81
CA ASP A 34 -47.45 19.22 -5.98
C ASP A 34 -48.68 18.95 -6.84
N ASN A 35 -48.44 18.69 -8.13
CA ASN A 35 -49.42 18.12 -9.04
C ASN A 35 -49.13 16.63 -9.13
N THR A 36 -49.91 15.79 -8.47
CA THR A 36 -49.72 14.34 -8.47
C THR A 36 -50.71 13.68 -9.45
N ARG A 37 -50.20 12.88 -10.38
CA ARG A 37 -51.00 12.10 -11.34
C ARG A 37 -50.28 10.79 -11.69
N LYS A 38 -50.93 9.94 -12.47
CA LYS A 38 -50.26 8.84 -13.17
C LYS A 38 -50.00 9.20 -14.63
N THR A 39 -48.97 8.62 -15.23
CA THR A 39 -48.81 8.71 -16.69
C THR A 39 -49.97 8.04 -17.40
N ASP A 40 -50.38 8.60 -18.53
CA ASP A 40 -51.49 8.09 -19.34
C ASP A 40 -51.11 6.81 -20.13
N ASN A 41 -52.02 6.34 -20.98
CA ASN A 41 -51.81 5.16 -21.84
C ASN A 41 -50.75 5.35 -22.94
N LYS A 42 -50.27 6.58 -23.16
CA LYS A 42 -49.18 6.94 -24.07
C LYS A 42 -47.90 7.33 -23.32
N GLY A 43 -47.90 7.28 -22.00
CA GLY A 43 -46.77 7.60 -21.13
C GLY A 43 -46.56 9.10 -20.85
N PHE A 44 -47.58 9.93 -21.13
CA PHE A 44 -47.53 11.37 -20.87
C PHE A 44 -47.96 11.73 -19.45
N PHE A 45 -47.36 12.81 -18.95
CA PHE A 45 -47.74 13.52 -17.75
C PHE A 45 -47.93 15.00 -18.10
N VAL A 46 -49.18 15.45 -18.03
CA VAL A 46 -49.58 16.81 -18.40
C VAL A 46 -50.00 17.59 -17.15
N PHE A 47 -49.42 18.76 -16.96
CA PHE A 47 -49.72 19.63 -15.83
C PHE A 47 -49.54 21.11 -16.18
N GLN A 48 -50.14 22.00 -15.40
CA GLN A 48 -50.01 23.45 -15.57
C GLN A 48 -49.04 24.05 -14.56
N ALA A 49 -48.33 25.09 -14.98
CA ALA A 49 -47.44 25.85 -14.11
C ALA A 49 -47.40 27.33 -14.51
N SER A 50 -47.10 28.23 -13.57
CA SER A 50 -46.81 29.62 -13.86
C SER A 50 -45.51 29.73 -14.66
N ARG A 51 -45.46 30.64 -15.63
CA ARG A 51 -44.26 30.88 -16.47
C ARG A 51 -43.01 31.26 -15.66
N SER A 52 -41.84 30.97 -16.21
CA SER A 52 -40.51 31.32 -15.66
C SER A 52 -40.22 30.81 -14.25
N ARG A 53 -40.69 29.60 -13.91
CA ARG A 53 -40.47 28.94 -12.61
C ARG A 53 -39.66 27.66 -12.78
N THR A 54 -38.80 27.35 -11.81
CA THR A 54 -38.10 26.07 -11.75
C THR A 54 -39.02 24.98 -11.20
N ILE A 55 -39.13 23.87 -11.93
CA ILE A 55 -40.00 22.75 -11.61
C ILE A 55 -39.18 21.48 -11.52
N GLU A 56 -39.40 20.72 -10.45
CA GLU A 56 -38.93 19.36 -10.29
C GLU A 56 -40.01 18.40 -10.80
N ILE A 57 -39.62 17.47 -11.68
CA ILE A 57 -40.44 16.36 -12.15
C ILE A 57 -39.96 15.10 -11.43
N LEU A 58 -40.87 14.46 -10.71
CA LEU A 58 -40.62 13.30 -9.88
C LEU A 58 -41.45 12.12 -10.33
N ALA A 59 -40.95 10.92 -10.07
CA ALA A 59 -41.71 9.69 -10.22
C ALA A 59 -41.50 8.75 -9.04
N LYS A 60 -42.47 7.87 -8.81
CA LYS A 60 -42.40 6.76 -7.86
C LYS A 60 -42.58 5.46 -8.64
N PRO A 61 -41.48 4.88 -9.17
CA PRO A 61 -41.51 3.56 -9.80
C PRO A 61 -41.99 2.47 -8.84
N PRO A 62 -42.38 1.29 -9.36
CA PRO A 62 -42.76 0.14 -8.54
C PRO A 62 -41.73 -0.15 -7.43
N ASN A 63 -42.24 -0.59 -6.28
CA ASN A 63 -41.45 -0.93 -5.08
C ASN A 63 -40.59 0.21 -4.49
N GLN A 64 -40.75 1.47 -4.92
CA GLN A 64 -40.10 2.61 -4.28
C GLN A 64 -40.96 3.18 -3.15
N GLN A 65 -40.35 3.50 -2.00
CA GLN A 65 -41.07 4.07 -0.86
C GLN A 65 -41.39 5.56 -1.05
N ARG A 66 -40.58 6.30 -1.83
CA ARG A 66 -40.69 7.75 -2.00
C ARG A 66 -40.61 8.14 -3.49
N TYR A 67 -41.10 9.34 -3.79
CA TYR A 67 -40.90 9.98 -5.09
C TYR A 67 -39.44 10.44 -5.24
N ILE A 68 -38.86 10.21 -6.42
CA ILE A 68 -37.47 10.54 -6.77
C ILE A 68 -37.51 11.63 -7.86
N ILE A 69 -36.63 12.62 -7.76
CA ILE A 69 -36.49 13.67 -8.78
C ILE A 69 -35.73 13.08 -9.98
N PHE A 70 -36.35 13.12 -11.17
CA PHE A 70 -35.74 12.62 -12.40
C PHE A 70 -35.35 13.73 -13.37
N LYS A 71 -36.01 14.89 -13.30
CA LYS A 71 -35.69 16.02 -14.16
C LYS A 71 -36.05 17.33 -13.49
N THR A 72 -35.26 18.36 -13.75
CA THR A 72 -35.55 19.74 -13.36
C THR A 72 -35.63 20.57 -14.62
N ILE A 73 -36.69 21.37 -14.76
CA ILE A 73 -36.95 22.20 -15.94
C ILE A 73 -37.32 23.63 -15.53
N ASN A 74 -37.23 24.56 -16.47
CA ASN A 74 -37.89 25.85 -16.38
C ASN A 74 -39.28 25.74 -17.04
N SER A 75 -40.31 26.30 -16.42
CA SER A 75 -41.69 26.24 -16.92
C SER A 75 -41.89 26.97 -18.25
N SER A 76 -40.98 27.85 -18.64
CA SER A 76 -40.99 28.52 -19.96
C SER A 76 -40.53 27.61 -21.11
N ILE A 77 -40.28 26.32 -20.85
CA ILE A 77 -39.96 25.34 -21.89
C ILE A 77 -41.17 25.14 -22.82
N GLU A 78 -40.91 25.16 -24.13
CA GLU A 78 -41.89 24.72 -25.11
C GLU A 78 -42.03 23.21 -25.04
N SER A 79 -43.24 22.72 -24.78
CA SER A 79 -43.53 21.29 -24.78
C SER A 79 -44.92 21.00 -25.33
N SER A 80 -45.02 19.89 -26.06
CA SER A 80 -46.26 19.41 -26.66
C SER A 80 -46.24 17.89 -26.74
N GLU A 81 -47.33 17.26 -27.18
CA GLU A 81 -47.33 15.80 -27.42
C GLU A 81 -46.31 15.38 -28.49
N ASN A 82 -46.08 16.23 -29.50
CA ASN A 82 -45.12 15.98 -30.58
C ASN A 82 -43.67 16.27 -30.16
N ASN A 83 -43.46 17.15 -29.18
CA ASN A 83 -42.15 17.47 -28.62
C ASN A 83 -42.23 17.55 -27.08
N PRO A 84 -42.33 16.41 -26.38
CA PRO A 84 -42.50 16.40 -24.94
C PRO A 84 -41.18 16.60 -24.21
N VAL A 85 -41.26 17.01 -22.94
CA VAL A 85 -40.13 16.93 -22.02
C VAL A 85 -39.84 15.46 -21.73
N VAL A 86 -38.77 14.93 -22.33
CA VAL A 86 -38.34 13.54 -22.15
C VAL A 86 -37.77 13.30 -20.75
N VAL A 87 -38.31 12.34 -20.01
CA VAL A 87 -37.84 11.92 -18.69
C VAL A 87 -37.43 10.45 -18.73
N LEU A 88 -36.15 10.17 -18.49
CA LEU A 88 -35.59 8.82 -18.56
C LEU A 88 -35.38 8.25 -17.16
N LEU A 89 -35.96 7.07 -16.90
CA LEU A 89 -35.65 6.28 -15.72
C LEU A 89 -34.37 5.46 -15.94
N PRO A 90 -33.55 5.26 -14.89
CA PRO A 90 -32.28 4.55 -14.98
C PRO A 90 -32.42 3.02 -15.09
N LYS A 91 -33.62 2.46 -14.91
CA LYS A 91 -33.91 1.02 -14.98
C LYS A 91 -35.22 0.75 -15.73
N THR A 92 -35.42 -0.49 -16.16
CA THR A 92 -36.69 -0.94 -16.74
C THR A 92 -37.79 -1.05 -15.68
N ILE A 93 -39.06 -0.97 -16.08
CA ILE A 93 -40.18 -1.15 -15.13
C ILE A 93 -40.19 -2.54 -14.52
N ASP A 94 -39.80 -3.56 -15.29
CA ASP A 94 -39.71 -4.93 -14.79
C ASP A 94 -38.59 -5.06 -13.74
N ASP A 95 -37.47 -4.33 -13.91
CA ASP A 95 -36.44 -4.27 -12.88
C ASP A 95 -36.89 -3.56 -11.59
N TYR A 96 -37.79 -2.58 -11.69
CA TYR A 96 -38.43 -1.98 -10.51
C TYR A 96 -39.45 -2.91 -9.86
N LYS A 97 -40.17 -3.72 -10.66
CA LYS A 97 -41.20 -4.67 -10.19
C LYS A 97 -40.64 -5.93 -9.57
N LYS A 98 -39.42 -6.34 -9.93
CA LYS A 98 -38.71 -7.41 -9.23
C LYS A 98 -38.73 -7.05 -7.74
N VAL A 99 -39.61 -7.73 -7.01
CA VAL A 99 -39.65 -7.69 -5.56
C VAL A 99 -38.24 -8.06 -5.16
N ASN A 100 -37.56 -7.16 -4.46
CA ASN A 100 -36.32 -7.52 -3.78
C ASN A 100 -36.70 -8.51 -2.66
N ASN A 101 -37.06 -9.74 -3.03
CA ASN A 101 -36.86 -10.94 -2.21
C ASN A 101 -35.37 -11.27 -2.23
N SER A 102 -34.61 -10.26 -1.82
CA SER A 102 -33.27 -10.25 -1.33
C SER A 102 -32.92 -8.76 -1.20
N LEU A 103 -32.97 -8.22 0.01
CA LEU A 103 -31.71 -7.71 0.55
C LEU A 103 -30.71 -8.82 0.25
N SER A 104 -30.01 -8.77 -0.88
CA SER A 104 -28.95 -9.74 -1.11
C SER A 104 -27.94 -9.42 -0.01
N LYS A 105 -28.00 -10.22 1.06
CA LYS A 105 -26.88 -10.52 1.93
C LYS A 105 -25.82 -11.15 1.03
N GLY A 106 -25.23 -10.32 0.20
CA GLY A 106 -24.47 -10.70 -0.97
C GLY A 106 -23.51 -9.58 -1.30
N ILE A 107 -22.29 -9.97 -1.59
CA ILE A 107 -21.23 -9.09 -2.04
C ILE A 107 -21.56 -8.72 -3.49
N VAL A 108 -21.62 -7.42 -3.78
CA VAL A 108 -21.79 -6.85 -5.12
C VAL A 108 -20.45 -6.29 -5.60
N SER A 109 -20.27 -6.26 -6.92
CA SER A 109 -19.08 -5.74 -7.59
C SER A 109 -19.37 -4.40 -8.27
N THR A 110 -18.58 -3.38 -7.95
CA THR A 110 -18.60 -2.08 -8.62
C THR A 110 -17.26 -1.87 -9.31
N LEU A 111 -17.28 -1.59 -10.61
CA LEU A 111 -16.07 -1.37 -11.40
C LEU A 111 -15.74 0.12 -11.50
N PHE A 112 -14.46 0.46 -11.34
CA PHE A 112 -13.95 1.81 -11.53
C PHE A 112 -12.82 1.81 -12.56
N LYS A 113 -12.83 2.77 -13.48
CA LYS A 113 -11.74 2.97 -14.45
C LYS A 113 -10.98 4.24 -14.11
N VAL A 114 -9.67 4.14 -13.93
CA VAL A 114 -8.82 5.28 -13.56
C VAL A 114 -8.02 5.74 -14.77
N VAL A 115 -8.10 7.05 -15.05
CA VAL A 115 -7.33 7.72 -16.09
C VAL A 115 -6.67 8.99 -15.55
N ASP A 116 -5.54 9.38 -16.10
CA ASP A 116 -4.86 10.63 -15.73
C ASP A 116 -5.62 11.88 -16.21
N SER A 117 -5.09 13.06 -15.92
CA SER A 117 -5.71 14.31 -16.35
C SER A 117 -5.82 14.48 -17.87
N ASN A 118 -5.06 13.74 -18.67
CA ASN A 118 -5.13 13.72 -20.14
C ASN A 118 -5.97 12.56 -20.69
N GLY A 119 -6.52 11.69 -19.83
CA GLY A 119 -7.27 10.50 -20.24
C GLY A 119 -6.39 9.27 -20.51
N ARG A 120 -5.08 9.31 -20.20
CA ARG A 120 -4.20 8.13 -20.27
C ARG A 120 -4.64 7.11 -19.22
N ILE A 121 -4.72 5.85 -19.63
CA ILE A 121 -5.07 4.73 -18.73
C ILE A 121 -4.00 4.57 -17.66
N MET A 122 -4.42 4.53 -16.39
CA MET A 122 -3.55 4.34 -15.24
C MET A 122 -3.48 2.85 -14.89
N VAL A 123 -2.46 2.16 -15.38
CA VAL A 123 -2.24 0.71 -15.20
C VAL A 123 -1.50 0.41 -13.90
N ASN A 124 -1.89 -0.66 -13.18
CA ASN A 124 -1.33 -1.04 -11.88
C ASN A 124 -1.28 0.11 -10.86
N PHE A 125 -2.22 1.04 -10.97
CA PHE A 125 -2.19 2.27 -10.20
C PHE A 125 -2.87 2.06 -8.83
N PRO A 126 -2.24 2.52 -7.74
CA PRO A 126 -2.75 2.32 -6.38
C PRO A 126 -4.03 3.12 -6.13
N ILE A 127 -5.01 2.44 -5.57
CA ILE A 127 -6.29 2.99 -5.11
C ILE A 127 -6.65 2.39 -3.75
N GLN A 128 -7.46 3.09 -2.98
CA GLN A 128 -8.09 2.56 -1.78
C GLN A 128 -9.60 2.59 -1.94
N SER A 129 -10.26 1.53 -1.47
CA SER A 129 -11.72 1.45 -1.45
C SER A 129 -12.19 1.14 -0.03
N ARG A 130 -13.14 1.90 0.49
CA ARG A 130 -13.61 1.75 1.87
C ARG A 130 -15.09 2.07 2.03
N PRO A 131 -15.77 1.55 3.05
CA PRO A 131 -17.07 2.09 3.45
C PRO A 131 -16.94 3.57 3.80
N LYS A 132 -17.96 4.36 3.47
CA LYS A 132 -17.97 5.80 3.73
C LYS A 132 -17.67 6.12 5.20
N GLY A 133 -16.76 7.06 5.44
CA GLY A 133 -16.37 7.49 6.79
C GLY A 133 -15.52 6.51 7.61
N LYS A 134 -15.06 5.39 7.03
CA LYS A 134 -14.08 4.51 7.68
C LYS A 134 -12.65 4.93 7.31
N ASN A 135 -11.74 4.80 8.26
CA ASN A 135 -10.31 5.03 8.05
C ASN A 135 -9.60 3.70 7.78
N ASN A 136 -8.49 3.77 7.05
CA ASN A 136 -7.63 2.67 6.63
C ASN A 136 -8.28 1.65 5.69
N SER A 137 -7.65 1.46 4.53
CA SER A 137 -7.97 0.37 3.62
C SER A 137 -6.71 -0.05 2.88
N PRO A 138 -6.54 -1.34 2.61
CA PRO A 138 -5.38 -1.83 1.88
C PRO A 138 -5.37 -1.25 0.46
N ASP A 139 -4.16 -1.05 -0.06
CA ASP A 139 -3.96 -0.61 -1.43
C ASP A 139 -4.42 -1.73 -2.39
N LYS A 140 -5.26 -1.34 -3.34
CA LYS A 140 -5.66 -2.14 -4.49
C LYS A 140 -5.02 -1.53 -5.74
N TYR A 141 -4.90 -2.32 -6.80
CA TYR A 141 -4.26 -1.89 -8.03
C TYR A 141 -5.19 -2.08 -9.21
N THR A 142 -5.19 -1.13 -10.14
CA THR A 142 -5.90 -1.26 -11.40
C THR A 142 -5.22 -2.32 -12.30
N ASN A 143 -6.00 -2.95 -13.17
CA ASN A 143 -5.48 -3.88 -14.17
C ASN A 143 -4.89 -3.17 -15.40
N ASN A 144 -4.54 -3.92 -16.44
CA ASN A 144 -3.97 -3.42 -17.70
C ASN A 144 -4.91 -2.47 -18.49
N GLN A 145 -6.20 -2.44 -18.16
CA GLN A 145 -7.19 -1.51 -18.74
C GLN A 145 -7.48 -0.31 -17.81
N GLY A 146 -6.75 -0.19 -16.71
CA GLY A 146 -6.96 0.83 -15.68
C GLY A 146 -8.22 0.58 -14.85
N ILE A 147 -8.74 -0.65 -14.84
CA ILE A 147 -9.97 -1.00 -14.13
C ILE A 147 -9.63 -1.67 -12.79
N VAL A 148 -10.37 -1.31 -11.74
CA VAL A 148 -10.32 -1.98 -10.43
C VAL A 148 -11.72 -2.41 -10.02
N GLU A 149 -11.79 -3.61 -9.46
CA GLU A 149 -13.02 -4.19 -8.91
C GLU A 149 -13.14 -3.90 -7.41
N VAL A 150 -14.30 -3.38 -7.01
CA VAL A 150 -14.61 -3.09 -5.61
C VAL A 150 -15.80 -3.94 -5.19
N LEU A 151 -15.49 -4.91 -4.33
CA LEU A 151 -16.45 -5.77 -3.68
C LEU A 151 -16.98 -5.09 -2.40
N SER A 152 -18.30 -5.01 -2.26
CA SER A 152 -18.96 -4.47 -1.08
C SER A 152 -20.29 -5.17 -0.82
N SER A 153 -20.86 -5.06 0.38
CA SER A 153 -22.28 -5.40 0.56
C SER A 153 -23.15 -4.58 -0.38
N SER A 154 -24.26 -5.16 -0.84
CA SER A 154 -25.27 -4.43 -1.61
C SER A 154 -25.73 -3.17 -0.87
N ASN A 155 -26.02 -2.11 -1.63
CA ASN A 155 -26.52 -0.82 -1.16
C ASN A 155 -25.65 -0.15 -0.08
N ARG A 156 -24.35 -0.45 -0.04
CA ARG A 156 -23.38 0.15 0.88
C ARG A 156 -22.84 1.45 0.31
N ASP A 157 -22.77 2.49 1.14
CA ASP A 157 -22.02 3.70 0.80
C ASP A 157 -20.52 3.42 0.83
N ILE A 158 -19.86 3.65 -0.30
CA ILE A 158 -18.44 3.40 -0.53
C ILE A 158 -17.72 4.68 -0.95
N GLU A 159 -16.44 4.73 -0.64
CA GLU A 159 -15.50 5.76 -1.05
C GLU A 159 -14.35 5.13 -1.82
N ILE A 160 -13.93 5.79 -2.90
CA ILE A 160 -12.71 5.47 -3.64
C ILE A 160 -11.74 6.63 -3.53
N LEU A 161 -10.55 6.32 -3.05
CA LEU A 161 -9.44 7.25 -2.95
C LEU A 161 -8.34 6.82 -3.90
N VAL A 162 -7.65 7.78 -4.49
CA VAL A 162 -6.60 7.53 -5.48
C VAL A 162 -5.35 8.32 -5.12
N LEU A 163 -4.18 7.72 -5.32
CA LEU A 163 -2.89 8.32 -4.97
C LEU A 163 -2.67 9.61 -5.77
N ASN A 164 -2.17 10.66 -5.11
CA ASN A 164 -1.72 11.91 -5.71
C ASN A 164 -0.17 11.98 -5.75
N SER A 165 0.39 12.99 -6.42
CA SER A 165 1.86 13.18 -6.52
C SER A 165 2.57 13.51 -5.20
N ARG A 166 1.82 13.75 -4.12
CA ARG A 166 2.37 13.95 -2.76
C ARG A 166 2.38 12.68 -1.92
N ASP A 167 2.18 11.53 -2.56
CA ASP A 167 2.02 10.22 -1.91
C ASP A 167 0.82 10.11 -0.95
N GLN A 168 -0.22 10.92 -1.17
CA GLN A 168 -1.44 10.92 -0.35
C GLN A 168 -2.63 10.40 -1.16
N PHE A 169 -3.53 9.68 -0.49
CA PHE A 169 -4.78 9.23 -1.11
C PHE A 169 -5.84 10.32 -1.03
N GLU A 170 -6.30 10.78 -2.19
CA GLU A 170 -7.34 11.80 -2.33
C GLU A 170 -8.68 11.14 -2.69
N LEU A 171 -9.76 11.53 -2.02
CA LEU A 171 -11.11 11.06 -2.34
C LEU A 171 -11.52 11.50 -3.75
N LYS A 172 -11.85 10.53 -4.63
CA LYS A 172 -12.33 10.79 -6.00
C LYS A 172 -13.75 10.35 -6.25
N PHE A 173 -14.30 9.46 -5.42
CA PHE A 173 -15.68 9.02 -5.51
C PHE A 173 -16.26 8.74 -4.13
N SER A 174 -17.51 9.16 -3.91
CA SER A 174 -18.33 8.76 -2.75
C SER A 174 -19.73 8.49 -3.26
N GLY A 175 -20.25 7.28 -3.07
CA GLY A 175 -21.54 6.89 -3.61
C GLY A 175 -22.02 5.53 -3.12
N ASN A 176 -23.25 5.20 -3.47
CA ASN A 176 -23.87 3.94 -3.06
C ASN A 176 -23.59 2.83 -4.10
N SER A 177 -23.16 1.67 -3.62
CA SER A 177 -22.83 0.51 -4.47
C SER A 177 -24.05 -0.15 -5.12
N GLY A 178 -25.28 0.11 -4.65
CA GLY A 178 -26.51 -0.46 -5.20
C GLY A 178 -26.43 -1.98 -5.35
N ASN A 179 -26.71 -2.48 -6.55
CA ASN A 179 -26.58 -3.90 -6.91
C ASN A 179 -25.27 -4.20 -7.65
N GLY A 180 -24.26 -3.32 -7.53
CA GLY A 180 -23.05 -3.34 -8.33
C GLY A 180 -23.23 -2.71 -9.73
N THR A 181 -22.12 -2.58 -10.46
CA THR A 181 -22.10 -2.03 -11.82
C THR A 181 -21.19 -2.85 -12.72
N LYS A 182 -21.71 -3.26 -13.90
CA LYS A 182 -20.90 -3.88 -14.96
C LYS A 182 -20.15 -2.85 -15.80
N GLN A 183 -20.71 -1.65 -15.94
CA GLN A 183 -20.05 -0.55 -16.63
C GLN A 183 -19.13 0.19 -15.65
N PRO A 184 -17.83 0.38 -15.97
CA PRO A 184 -16.91 1.07 -15.07
C PRO A 184 -17.28 2.54 -14.89
N ILE A 185 -17.29 2.99 -13.63
CA ILE A 185 -17.39 4.41 -13.28
C ILE A 185 -16.02 5.05 -13.53
N LEU A 186 -15.98 6.13 -14.33
CA LEU A 186 -14.74 6.81 -14.67
C LEU A 186 -14.25 7.70 -13.53
N ILE A 187 -13.00 7.50 -13.12
CA ILE A 187 -12.24 8.37 -12.22
C ILE A 187 -11.13 9.05 -13.04
N ARG A 188 -11.17 10.38 -13.12
CA ARG A 188 -10.13 11.19 -13.76
C ARG A 188 -9.26 11.84 -12.68
N LEU A 189 -7.95 11.68 -12.78
CA LEU A 189 -7.00 12.32 -11.88
C LEU A 189 -6.81 13.81 -12.24
N ASN A 190 -6.36 14.58 -11.25
CA ASN A 190 -6.04 16.01 -11.45
C ASN A 190 -4.69 16.18 -12.15
N GLU A 191 -3.83 15.16 -12.11
CA GLU A 191 -2.43 15.23 -12.51
C GLU A 191 -2.14 14.27 -13.67
N LYS A 192 -1.09 14.57 -14.44
CA LYS A 192 -0.63 13.72 -15.55
C LYS A 192 0.16 12.53 -15.01
N TYR A 193 0.18 11.42 -15.74
CA TYR A 193 0.95 10.23 -15.36
C TYR A 193 2.44 10.54 -15.03
N SER A 194 3.04 11.49 -15.74
CA SER A 194 4.43 11.91 -15.53
C SER A 194 4.73 12.49 -14.14
N SER A 195 3.71 12.94 -13.41
CA SER A 195 3.84 13.48 -12.05
C SER A 195 3.98 12.39 -10.98
N PHE A 196 3.68 11.13 -11.31
CA PHE A 196 3.71 10.00 -10.37
C PHE A 196 5.02 9.23 -10.48
N LYS A 197 6.12 9.86 -10.04
CA LYS A 197 7.45 9.24 -10.02
C LYS A 197 7.84 8.83 -8.62
N GLY A 198 7.95 7.52 -8.42
CA GLY A 198 8.52 6.95 -7.22
C GLY A 198 10.04 6.98 -7.26
N THR A 199 10.62 6.83 -6.08
CA THR A 199 12.04 6.59 -5.91
C THR A 199 12.21 5.21 -5.28
N THR A 200 13.09 4.40 -5.82
CA THR A 200 13.36 3.06 -5.33
C THR A 200 14.83 2.97 -4.97
N LEU A 201 15.13 2.67 -3.72
CA LEU A 201 16.47 2.31 -3.29
C LEU A 201 16.62 0.79 -3.38
N ILE A 202 17.35 0.34 -4.38
CA ILE A 202 17.78 -1.06 -4.48
C ILE A 202 18.99 -1.23 -3.58
N LYS A 203 18.96 -2.24 -2.74
CA LYS A 203 20.08 -2.69 -1.94
C LYS A 203 20.38 -4.14 -2.29
N VAL A 204 21.65 -4.42 -2.52
CA VAL A 204 22.14 -5.78 -2.69
C VAL A 204 22.73 -6.23 -1.36
N LEU A 205 22.32 -7.42 -0.93
CA LEU A 205 22.71 -8.05 0.32
C LEU A 205 23.52 -9.29 0.01
N ASP A 206 24.50 -9.64 0.86
CA ASP A 206 25.10 -10.97 0.81
C ASP A 206 24.15 -12.06 1.35
N LYS A 207 24.59 -13.33 1.34
CA LYS A 207 23.78 -14.44 1.87
C LYS A 207 23.41 -14.28 3.36
N SER A 208 24.19 -13.52 4.12
CA SER A 208 23.99 -13.27 5.55
C SER A 208 23.10 -12.05 5.82
N GLY A 209 22.69 -11.33 4.77
CA GLY A 209 21.87 -10.13 4.87
C GLY A 209 22.69 -8.86 5.13
N GLN A 210 24.01 -8.86 4.91
CA GLN A 210 24.88 -7.71 5.16
C GLN A 210 25.11 -6.87 3.89
N HIS A 211 24.98 -5.54 4.02
CA HIS A 211 25.12 -4.58 2.91
C HIS A 211 26.57 -4.30 2.48
N TYR A 212 27.52 -4.31 3.42
CA TYR A 212 28.87 -3.78 3.18
C TYR A 212 29.79 -4.76 2.45
N ALA A 213 29.41 -6.03 2.35
CA ALA A 213 30.20 -7.10 1.75
C ALA A 213 30.04 -7.20 0.22
N VAL A 214 29.24 -6.32 -0.40
CA VAL A 214 28.91 -6.40 -1.83
C VAL A 214 29.65 -5.30 -2.61
N ASP A 215 30.61 -5.70 -3.43
CA ASP A 215 31.33 -4.86 -4.40
C ASP A 215 30.39 -4.34 -5.51
N ASP A 216 30.94 -3.63 -6.51
CA ASP A 216 30.15 -3.15 -7.65
C ASP A 216 29.57 -4.33 -8.43
N VAL A 217 28.24 -4.35 -8.63
CA VAL A 217 27.52 -5.44 -9.32
C VAL A 217 26.77 -4.91 -10.53
N ASP A 218 26.82 -5.67 -11.62
CA ASP A 218 26.01 -5.40 -12.80
C ASP A 218 24.60 -5.97 -12.63
N VAL A 219 23.61 -5.12 -12.89
CA VAL A 219 22.19 -5.45 -12.79
C VAL A 219 21.50 -5.08 -14.09
N GLU A 220 20.80 -6.04 -14.69
CA GLU A 220 19.90 -5.78 -15.81
C GLU A 220 18.52 -5.46 -15.25
N MET A 221 17.98 -4.32 -15.68
CA MET A 221 16.59 -3.97 -15.48
C MET A 221 15.83 -4.22 -16.78
N ILE A 222 14.78 -5.01 -16.70
CA ILE A 222 13.85 -5.28 -17.80
C ILE A 222 12.51 -4.64 -17.45
N PHE A 223 11.98 -3.83 -18.36
CA PHE A 223 10.65 -3.23 -18.25
C PHE A 223 9.59 -4.15 -18.88
N ASP A 224 8.31 -3.95 -18.53
CA ASP A 224 7.17 -4.69 -19.12
C ASP A 224 7.11 -4.67 -20.66
N ASN A 225 7.68 -3.63 -21.29
CA ASN A 225 7.77 -3.52 -22.75
C ASN A 225 9.01 -4.21 -23.35
N ASN A 226 9.68 -5.08 -22.57
CA ASN A 226 10.93 -5.76 -22.90
C ASN A 226 12.12 -4.83 -23.20
N GLN A 227 12.02 -3.53 -22.90
CA GLN A 227 13.20 -2.67 -22.92
C GLN A 227 14.15 -3.07 -21.79
N LYS A 228 15.44 -3.04 -22.10
CA LYS A 228 16.51 -3.44 -21.20
C LYS A 228 17.36 -2.24 -20.85
N LYS A 229 17.79 -2.15 -19.60
CA LYS A 229 18.73 -1.16 -19.12
C LYS A 229 19.74 -1.82 -18.21
N ASN A 230 21.01 -1.74 -18.58
CA ASN A 230 22.11 -2.18 -17.74
C ASN A 230 22.43 -1.09 -16.71
N LEU A 231 22.57 -1.50 -15.47
CA LEU A 231 22.81 -0.65 -14.32
C LEU A 231 24.01 -1.19 -13.58
N LYS A 232 24.81 -0.28 -13.02
CA LYS A 232 25.89 -0.64 -12.12
C LYS A 232 25.52 -0.21 -10.71
N ILE A 233 25.36 -1.19 -9.82
CA ILE A 233 25.12 -0.96 -8.40
C ILE A 233 26.48 -0.75 -7.75
N LYS A 234 26.70 0.40 -7.12
CA LYS A 234 27.97 0.71 -6.46
C LYS A 234 27.84 0.53 -4.96
N LYS A 235 28.81 -0.14 -4.33
CA LYS A 235 28.79 -0.43 -2.88
C LYS A 235 27.45 -1.03 -2.41
N GLY A 236 26.91 -1.97 -3.20
CA GLY A 236 25.65 -2.64 -2.89
C GLY A 236 24.39 -1.76 -2.91
N GLN A 237 24.43 -0.51 -3.37
CA GLN A 237 23.25 0.37 -3.41
C GLN A 237 23.05 1.07 -4.75
N LEU A 238 21.79 1.22 -5.15
CA LEU A 238 21.41 2.00 -6.32
C LEU A 238 20.06 2.67 -6.11
N LYS A 239 20.05 4.00 -6.30
CA LYS A 239 18.83 4.79 -6.29
C LYS A 239 18.28 4.92 -7.71
N LEU A 240 17.02 4.57 -7.90
CA LEU A 240 16.32 4.63 -9.17
C LEU A 240 15.06 5.46 -9.06
N SER A 241 14.70 6.13 -10.15
CA SER A 241 13.41 6.80 -10.27
C SER A 241 12.63 6.15 -11.40
N ASN A 242 11.43 5.66 -11.08
CA ASN A 242 10.52 4.98 -11.99
C ASN A 242 9.08 5.44 -11.72
N TRP A 243 8.17 5.19 -12.66
CA TRP A 243 6.79 5.66 -12.52
C TRP A 243 5.94 4.68 -11.71
N VAL A 244 5.00 5.20 -10.93
CA VAL A 244 4.03 4.38 -10.17
C VAL A 244 3.25 3.47 -11.12
N GLY A 245 3.07 2.20 -10.72
CA GLY A 245 2.43 1.15 -11.51
C GLY A 245 3.33 0.51 -12.57
N GLN A 246 4.54 1.04 -12.79
CA GLN A 246 5.51 0.41 -13.66
C GLN A 246 6.09 -0.83 -12.98
N LYS A 247 6.01 -1.97 -13.66
CA LYS A 247 6.73 -3.18 -13.25
C LYS A 247 8.10 -3.21 -13.90
N ILE A 248 9.05 -3.69 -13.13
CA ILE A 248 10.43 -3.92 -13.52
C ILE A 248 10.83 -5.31 -13.03
N LYS A 249 11.63 -6.00 -13.82
CA LYS A 249 12.36 -7.19 -13.39
C LYS A 249 13.82 -6.81 -13.27
N LEU A 250 14.40 -7.04 -12.10
CA LEU A 250 15.80 -6.79 -11.82
C LEU A 250 16.52 -8.11 -11.79
N THR A 251 17.55 -8.29 -12.60
CA THR A 251 18.36 -9.51 -12.63
C THR A 251 19.81 -9.15 -12.31
N ILE A 252 20.35 -9.78 -11.28
CA ILE A 252 21.75 -9.61 -10.89
C ILE A 252 22.61 -10.55 -11.70
N PHE A 253 23.76 -10.07 -12.17
CA PHE A 253 24.74 -10.87 -12.89
C PHE A 253 25.97 -11.14 -12.03
N LYS A 254 26.54 -12.32 -12.23
CA LYS A 254 27.89 -12.66 -11.75
C LYS A 254 28.94 -11.91 -12.58
N PRO A 255 30.19 -11.80 -12.08
CA PRO A 255 31.30 -11.24 -12.85
C PRO A 255 31.58 -11.95 -14.18
N ASP A 256 31.19 -13.22 -14.31
CA ASP A 256 31.31 -14.01 -15.54
C ASP A 256 30.20 -13.74 -16.57
N GLY A 257 29.24 -12.85 -16.26
CA GLY A 257 28.13 -12.49 -17.13
C GLY A 257 26.94 -13.45 -17.09
N ASN A 258 26.93 -14.46 -16.20
CA ASN A 258 25.77 -15.32 -16.01
C ASN A 258 24.77 -14.70 -15.01
N PRO A 259 23.44 -14.84 -15.23
CA PRO A 259 22.44 -14.37 -14.28
C PRO A 259 22.50 -15.19 -12.98
N LEU A 260 22.39 -14.50 -11.85
CA LEU A 260 22.39 -15.11 -10.52
C LEU A 260 20.97 -15.26 -9.97
N ASP A 261 20.29 -14.14 -9.78
CA ASP A 261 18.93 -14.09 -9.22
C ASP A 261 18.14 -12.93 -9.84
N SER A 262 16.81 -13.04 -9.82
CA SER A 262 15.92 -12.02 -10.34
C SER A 262 14.74 -11.71 -9.44
N VAL A 263 14.42 -10.43 -9.29
CA VAL A 263 13.29 -9.93 -8.49
C VAL A 263 12.36 -9.12 -9.37
N ASP A 264 11.08 -9.52 -9.36
CA ASP A 264 10.00 -8.74 -9.94
C ASP A 264 9.53 -7.68 -8.94
N PHE A 265 9.51 -6.43 -9.37
CA PHE A 265 9.10 -5.30 -8.55
C PHE A 265 8.15 -4.39 -9.31
N MET A 266 7.26 -3.74 -8.56
CA MET A 266 6.36 -2.73 -9.08
C MET A 266 6.45 -1.51 -8.17
N VAL A 267 6.64 -0.33 -8.77
CA VAL A 267 6.65 0.93 -8.03
C VAL A 267 5.24 1.20 -7.52
N ARG A 268 5.03 1.19 -6.20
CA ARG A 268 3.68 1.33 -5.61
C ARG A 268 3.41 2.74 -5.12
N ARG A 269 4.44 3.50 -4.79
CA ARG A 269 4.35 4.79 -4.11
C ARG A 269 5.19 5.87 -4.79
N VAL A 270 4.86 7.13 -4.50
CA VAL A 270 5.67 8.28 -4.94
C VAL A 270 6.84 8.52 -3.98
N LYS A 271 6.68 8.14 -2.71
CA LYS A 271 7.78 8.17 -1.73
C LYS A 271 8.84 7.10 -2.01
N GLU A 272 9.94 7.18 -1.26
CA GLU A 272 11.02 6.20 -1.33
C GLU A 272 10.56 4.82 -0.87
N GLU A 273 10.79 3.80 -1.71
CA GLU A 273 10.60 2.39 -1.40
C GLU A 273 11.94 1.66 -1.45
N PHE A 274 12.08 0.60 -0.66
CA PHE A 274 13.29 -0.20 -0.56
C PHE A 274 13.07 -1.56 -1.19
N ILE A 275 14.07 -2.04 -1.93
CA ILE A 275 14.13 -3.42 -2.43
C ILE A 275 15.44 -4.02 -1.94
N ASP A 276 15.34 -5.12 -1.22
CA ASP A 276 16.49 -5.92 -0.86
C ASP A 276 16.64 -7.07 -1.86
N LEU A 277 17.79 -7.13 -2.53
CA LEU A 277 18.18 -8.18 -3.44
C LEU A 277 19.23 -9.04 -2.73
N GLN A 278 18.83 -10.21 -2.24
CA GLN A 278 19.74 -11.10 -1.53
C GLN A 278 20.54 -11.96 -2.50
N LEU A 279 21.87 -11.83 -2.45
CA LEU A 279 22.78 -12.71 -3.15
C LEU A 279 22.84 -14.03 -2.42
N ASN A 280 22.43 -15.11 -3.07
CA ASN A 280 22.56 -16.46 -2.53
C ASN A 280 24.01 -17.01 -2.65
N VAL A 281 24.99 -16.11 -2.74
CA VAL A 281 26.42 -16.42 -2.77
C VAL A 281 27.08 -15.77 -1.57
N ASP A 282 27.94 -16.53 -0.92
CA ASP A 282 28.82 -16.00 0.09
C ASP A 282 29.92 -15.19 -0.59
N VAL A 283 29.81 -13.86 -0.59
CA VAL A 283 30.85 -12.99 -1.14
C VAL A 283 32.13 -13.05 -0.27
N LEU A 284 32.02 -13.55 0.97
CA LEU A 284 33.14 -13.73 1.91
C LEU A 284 33.72 -15.15 1.87
N ASN A 285 32.92 -16.19 1.58
CA ASN A 285 33.36 -17.59 1.52
C ASN A 285 32.98 -18.28 0.19
N GLY A 286 33.45 -17.73 -0.92
CA GLY A 286 33.47 -18.48 -2.17
C GLY A 286 34.36 -19.73 -2.01
N ARG A 287 33.81 -20.92 -2.26
CA ARG A 287 34.62 -22.14 -2.46
C ARG A 287 35.37 -22.04 -3.78
N THR A 288 36.41 -21.23 -3.81
CA THR A 288 37.53 -21.47 -4.72
C THR A 288 38.25 -22.73 -4.23
N ALA A 289 38.83 -23.49 -5.15
CA ALA A 289 39.42 -24.79 -4.87
C ALA A 289 40.36 -24.75 -3.65
N LEU A 290 40.40 -25.85 -2.89
CA LEU A 290 41.22 -26.00 -1.69
C LEU A 290 42.64 -25.48 -1.98
N ASN A 291 43.00 -24.39 -1.31
CA ASN A 291 44.33 -23.80 -1.12
C ASN A 291 44.74 -22.53 -1.88
N GLU A 292 44.08 -22.05 -2.94
CA GLU A 292 44.49 -20.75 -3.54
C GLU A 292 43.32 -19.94 -4.14
N PRO A 293 42.59 -19.13 -3.35
CA PRO A 293 41.76 -18.07 -3.89
C PRO A 293 42.67 -17.00 -4.49
N ASN A 294 42.82 -16.99 -5.81
CA ASN A 294 43.53 -15.90 -6.51
C ASN A 294 42.58 -14.71 -6.68
N ILE A 295 42.24 -14.06 -5.57
CA ILE A 295 41.61 -12.74 -5.57
C ILE A 295 42.73 -11.69 -5.59
N SER A 296 42.71 -10.80 -6.59
CA SER A 296 43.67 -9.69 -6.72
C SER A 296 43.64 -8.69 -5.56
N ARG A 297 42.70 -8.87 -4.63
CA ARG A 297 42.53 -8.07 -3.42
C ARG A 297 42.62 -9.01 -2.23
N ARG A 298 43.66 -8.84 -1.42
CA ARG A 298 43.72 -9.42 -0.08
C ARG A 298 42.51 -8.86 0.68
N ILE A 299 41.62 -9.72 1.18
CA ILE A 299 40.61 -9.28 2.16
C ILE A 299 41.39 -9.02 3.45
N GLU A 300 41.91 -7.80 3.58
CA GLU A 300 42.37 -7.33 4.88
C GLU A 300 41.12 -7.07 5.73
N ASP A 301 41.06 -7.69 6.91
CA ASP A 301 40.15 -7.38 8.03
C ASP A 301 40.36 -5.92 8.48
N SER A 302 40.05 -4.98 7.59
CA SER A 302 40.41 -3.57 7.67
C SER A 302 39.32 -2.71 8.30
N ILE A 303 38.44 -3.32 9.10
CA ILE A 303 37.62 -2.54 10.03
C ILE A 303 38.46 -2.22 11.27
N SER A 304 39.47 -1.36 11.08
CA SER A 304 40.14 -0.67 12.18
C SER A 304 39.32 0.57 12.52
N GLY A 305 38.50 0.45 13.57
CA GLY A 305 37.78 1.56 14.16
C GLY A 305 37.78 1.43 15.68
N GLU A 306 37.79 2.55 16.38
CA GLU A 306 37.68 2.61 17.84
C GLU A 306 36.24 2.99 18.18
N ILE A 307 35.41 2.02 18.58
CA ILE A 307 34.05 2.29 19.09
C ILE A 307 34.14 2.65 20.57
N ILE A 308 34.92 1.85 21.32
CA ILE A 308 35.21 2.05 22.72
C ILE A 308 36.68 2.39 22.86
N SER A 309 36.96 3.49 23.54
CA SER A 309 38.33 3.90 23.82
C SER A 309 38.93 3.16 25.01
N LEU A 310 40.24 2.98 24.98
CA LEU A 310 40.96 2.31 26.07
C LEU A 310 40.82 3.06 27.39
N SER A 311 40.81 4.39 27.34
CA SER A 311 40.59 5.25 28.51
C SER A 311 39.21 5.00 29.13
N PHE A 312 38.17 5.00 28.31
CA PHE A 312 36.80 4.73 28.77
C PHE A 312 36.67 3.31 29.35
N PHE A 313 37.21 2.30 28.65
CA PHE A 313 37.13 0.92 29.12
C PHE A 313 37.78 0.76 30.50
N LYS A 314 38.96 1.35 30.71
CA LYS A 314 39.66 1.31 32.00
C LYS A 314 38.96 2.11 33.09
N GLU A 315 38.32 3.23 32.74
CA GLU A 315 37.54 4.03 33.69
C GLU A 315 36.34 3.24 34.23
N VAL A 316 35.64 2.51 33.35
CA VAL A 316 34.42 1.79 33.71
C VAL A 316 34.69 0.41 34.30
N TYR A 317 35.62 -0.37 33.72
CA TYR A 317 35.87 -1.77 34.07
C TYR A 317 37.19 -2.02 34.80
N GLY A 318 38.00 -0.97 34.99
CA GLY A 318 39.30 -1.05 35.64
C GLY A 318 40.45 -1.43 34.71
N ALA A 319 41.68 -1.23 35.19
CA ALA A 319 42.91 -1.50 34.44
C ALA A 319 43.57 -2.85 34.80
N LYS A 320 42.89 -3.70 35.58
CA LYS A 320 43.41 -5.00 36.01
C LYS A 320 43.41 -5.99 34.85
N LYS A 321 44.20 -7.05 34.98
CA LYS A 321 44.14 -8.18 34.06
C LYS A 321 42.74 -8.81 34.11
N LEU A 322 42.23 -9.18 32.95
CA LEU A 322 40.94 -9.82 32.76
C LEU A 322 41.14 -11.35 32.79
N PHE A 323 40.07 -12.06 33.09
CA PHE A 323 40.00 -13.53 33.03
C PHE A 323 41.07 -14.22 33.89
N TRP A 324 41.31 -13.70 35.09
CA TRP A 324 42.41 -14.12 35.97
C TRP A 324 42.04 -15.28 36.92
N ARG A 325 40.76 -15.64 37.03
CA ARG A 325 40.34 -16.72 37.95
C ARG A 325 41.02 -18.06 37.62
N ASN A 326 41.13 -18.93 38.62
CA ASN A 326 41.83 -20.21 38.52
C ASN A 326 41.22 -21.15 37.47
N GLU A 327 39.92 -21.05 37.20
CA GLU A 327 39.21 -21.86 36.20
C GLU A 327 39.69 -21.55 34.77
N MET A 328 40.33 -20.40 34.56
CA MET A 328 40.96 -20.02 33.28
C MET A 328 42.37 -20.61 33.10
N ASN A 329 42.90 -21.37 34.05
CA ASN A 329 44.23 -21.99 33.94
C ASN A 329 44.38 -22.83 32.66
N GLY A 330 45.47 -22.59 31.92
CA GLY A 330 45.75 -23.26 30.65
C GLY A 330 45.02 -22.68 29.43
N ARG A 331 44.14 -21.68 29.61
CA ARG A 331 43.45 -21.03 28.49
C ARG A 331 44.28 -19.88 27.91
N PRO A 332 44.24 -19.68 26.58
CA PRO A 332 45.01 -18.64 25.91
C PRO A 332 44.58 -17.21 26.30
N THR A 333 43.38 -17.04 26.86
CA THR A 333 42.82 -15.74 27.26
C THR A 333 43.03 -15.43 28.74
N LYS A 334 43.65 -16.31 29.53
CA LYS A 334 43.92 -16.03 30.94
C LYS A 334 44.83 -14.80 31.06
N ASP A 335 44.55 -13.95 32.04
CA ASP A 335 45.40 -12.80 32.39
C ASP A 335 45.57 -11.78 31.25
N THR A 336 44.61 -11.73 30.31
CA THR A 336 44.61 -10.79 29.17
C THR A 336 44.48 -9.35 29.67
N THR A 337 45.28 -8.42 29.13
CA THR A 337 45.16 -7.01 29.52
C THR A 337 44.06 -6.28 28.73
N PRO A 338 43.51 -5.16 29.23
CA PRO A 338 42.57 -4.34 28.46
C PRO A 338 43.10 -3.94 27.07
N GLU A 339 44.40 -3.66 26.93
CA GLU A 339 45.05 -3.34 25.65
C GLU A 339 44.98 -4.48 24.63
N GLN A 340 45.00 -5.72 25.11
CA GLN A 340 44.93 -6.92 24.28
C GLN A 340 43.48 -7.28 23.95
N PHE A 341 42.58 -7.11 24.91
CA PHE A 341 41.17 -7.47 24.77
C PHE A 341 40.39 -6.47 23.93
N LEU A 342 40.60 -5.17 24.16
CA LEU A 342 39.79 -4.11 23.56
C LEU A 342 39.84 -4.06 22.02
N PRO A 343 40.98 -4.28 21.34
CA PRO A 343 41.01 -4.38 19.88
C PRO A 343 40.12 -5.50 19.35
N VAL A 344 40.04 -6.63 20.06
CA VAL A 344 39.18 -7.75 19.69
C VAL A 344 37.71 -7.39 19.92
N LEU A 345 37.38 -6.77 21.05
CA LEU A 345 36.04 -6.29 21.35
C LEU A 345 35.56 -5.27 20.30
N ASN A 346 36.36 -4.25 19.98
CA ASN A 346 36.03 -3.25 18.97
C ASN A 346 35.80 -3.88 17.58
N LYS A 347 36.60 -4.89 17.19
CA LYS A 347 36.35 -5.66 15.97
C LYS A 347 35.00 -6.36 15.98
N VAL A 348 34.63 -6.99 17.10
CA VAL A 348 33.32 -7.66 17.24
C VAL A 348 32.17 -6.66 17.15
N LEU A 349 32.28 -5.53 17.86
CA LEU A 349 31.25 -4.48 17.85
C LEU A 349 31.06 -3.91 16.44
N LEU A 350 32.16 -3.65 15.72
CA LEU A 350 32.12 -3.18 14.34
C LEU A 350 31.54 -4.23 13.39
N LYS A 351 31.93 -5.50 13.53
CA LYS A 351 31.42 -6.61 12.73
C LYS A 351 29.89 -6.75 12.83
N TYR A 352 29.33 -6.50 14.01
CA TYR A 352 27.88 -6.59 14.24
C TYR A 352 27.16 -5.24 14.21
N ASN A 353 27.83 -4.17 13.76
CA ASN A 353 27.31 -2.80 13.73
C ASN A 353 26.68 -2.36 15.08
N MET A 354 27.26 -2.79 16.19
CA MET A 354 26.88 -2.33 17.53
C MET A 354 27.49 -0.95 17.77
N THR A 355 26.99 0.06 17.06
CA THR A 355 27.51 1.44 17.09
C THR A 355 26.57 2.41 17.81
N GLU A 356 25.31 2.02 18.00
CA GLU A 356 24.34 2.82 18.75
C GLU A 356 24.60 2.75 20.26
N LYS A 357 24.59 3.92 20.92
CA LYS A 357 24.93 4.05 22.36
C LYS A 357 24.08 3.14 23.26
N LEU A 358 22.78 3.02 22.98
CA LEU A 358 21.88 2.20 23.79
C LEU A 358 22.22 0.71 23.67
N ILE A 359 22.46 0.22 22.46
CA ILE A 359 22.85 -1.17 22.18
C ILE A 359 24.21 -1.46 22.84
N LEU A 360 25.15 -0.53 22.74
CA LEU A 360 26.45 -0.64 23.39
C LEU A 360 26.33 -0.75 24.91
N CYS A 361 25.54 0.11 25.55
CA CYS A 361 25.30 0.04 27.00
C CYS A 361 24.72 -1.32 27.42
N HIS A 362 23.70 -1.81 26.69
CA HIS A 362 23.09 -3.10 27.01
C HIS A 362 24.06 -4.27 26.79
N PHE A 363 24.75 -4.30 25.66
CA PHE A 363 25.70 -5.37 25.35
C PHE A 363 26.86 -5.40 26.36
N LEU A 364 27.44 -4.23 26.66
CA LEU A 364 28.55 -4.13 27.61
C LEU A 364 28.13 -4.49 29.04
N ALA A 365 26.94 -4.08 29.49
CA ALA A 365 26.40 -4.48 30.78
C ALA A 365 26.18 -6.00 30.85
N GLN A 366 25.64 -6.59 29.78
CA GLN A 366 25.39 -8.03 29.70
C GLN A 366 26.70 -8.82 29.77
N ILE A 367 27.69 -8.52 28.91
CA ILE A 367 28.94 -9.28 28.94
C ILE A 367 29.71 -9.09 30.24
N TYR A 368 29.60 -7.92 30.87
CA TYR A 368 30.21 -7.68 32.17
C TYR A 368 29.56 -8.55 33.25
N HIS A 369 28.23 -8.69 33.25
CA HIS A 369 27.51 -9.56 34.16
C HIS A 369 27.81 -11.04 33.91
N GLU A 370 27.65 -11.50 32.66
CA GLU A 370 27.79 -12.92 32.28
C GLU A 370 29.23 -13.44 32.39
N CYS A 371 30.23 -12.57 32.30
CA CYS A 371 31.65 -12.95 32.43
C CYS A 371 32.19 -12.74 33.85
N ASP A 372 31.32 -12.71 34.86
CA ASP A 372 31.66 -12.41 36.26
C ASP A 372 32.57 -11.19 36.36
N HIS A 373 32.09 -10.06 35.86
CA HIS A 373 32.82 -8.79 35.89
C HIS A 373 34.16 -8.88 35.13
N PHE A 374 34.20 -9.66 34.05
CA PHE A 374 35.40 -10.06 33.28
C PHE A 374 36.45 -10.85 34.09
N ASN A 375 36.08 -11.51 35.18
CA ASN A 375 37.00 -12.37 35.93
C ASN A 375 37.12 -13.77 35.31
N THR A 376 36.14 -14.22 34.51
CA THR A 376 36.15 -15.52 33.81
C THR A 376 35.33 -15.47 32.51
N LEU A 377 35.58 -16.41 31.60
CA LEU A 377 34.72 -16.66 30.42
C LEU A 377 33.92 -17.96 30.55
N ILE A 378 33.97 -18.58 31.73
CA ILE A 378 33.35 -19.86 32.02
C ILE A 378 32.15 -19.58 32.91
N GLU A 379 30.97 -19.99 32.43
CA GLU A 379 29.76 -19.98 33.23
C GLU A 379 29.94 -20.90 34.45
N TYR A 380 29.59 -20.41 35.63
CA TYR A 380 29.61 -21.21 36.86
C TYR A 380 28.42 -22.18 36.85
N ALA A 381 28.47 -23.22 36.02
CA ALA A 381 27.46 -24.28 35.96
C ALA A 381 27.51 -25.23 37.19
N SER A 382 27.97 -24.74 38.35
CA SER A 382 27.71 -25.40 39.62
C SER A 382 26.67 -24.55 40.33
N GLY A 383 25.44 -25.04 40.44
CA GLY A 383 24.35 -24.38 41.18
C GLY A 383 24.60 -24.20 42.69
N LYS A 384 25.86 -24.05 43.11
CA LYS A 384 26.29 -23.66 44.46
C LYS A 384 25.92 -22.21 44.79
N ASP A 385 25.91 -21.33 43.79
CA ASP A 385 25.46 -19.93 43.96
C ASP A 385 23.94 -19.78 43.72
N TYR A 386 23.30 -20.81 43.15
CA TYR A 386 21.86 -20.96 43.16
C TYR A 386 21.44 -21.54 44.51
N ASP A 387 21.14 -20.67 45.47
CA ASP A 387 20.48 -21.09 46.69
C ASP A 387 19.04 -21.53 46.39
N ILE A 388 18.89 -22.80 46.00
CA ILE A 388 17.60 -23.48 45.79
C ILE A 388 16.72 -23.48 47.05
N SER A 389 17.23 -23.13 48.24
CA SER A 389 16.40 -22.94 49.42
C SER A 389 15.68 -21.57 49.44
N ASN A 390 16.11 -20.61 48.60
CA ASN A 390 15.54 -19.27 48.47
C ASN A 390 14.71 -19.04 47.19
N PHE A 391 14.74 -19.96 46.21
CA PHE A 391 13.94 -19.86 44.99
C PHE A 391 12.90 -21.00 44.94
N PRO A 392 11.60 -20.70 44.73
CA PRO A 392 10.56 -21.73 44.77
C PRO A 392 10.79 -22.78 43.68
N GLN A 393 10.56 -24.04 44.06
CA GLN A 393 10.75 -25.26 43.27
C GLN A 393 10.05 -25.27 41.88
N SER A 394 9.18 -24.29 41.61
CA SER A 394 8.36 -24.17 40.40
C SER A 394 9.11 -23.73 39.14
N VAL A 395 10.42 -23.47 39.19
CA VAL A 395 11.23 -23.06 38.02
C VAL A 395 12.02 -24.19 37.37
N CYS A 396 12.05 -25.38 37.97
CA CYS A 396 12.83 -26.52 37.49
C CYS A 396 12.02 -27.84 37.47
N GLU A 397 10.79 -27.81 36.96
CA GLU A 397 10.13 -29.05 36.51
C GLU A 397 10.31 -29.17 34.98
N VAL A 398 11.04 -30.21 34.57
CA VAL A 398 11.20 -30.67 33.18
C VAL A 398 10.09 -31.65 32.84
#